data_AF-A0A1V6GTI3-F1
#
_entry.id   AF-A0A1V6GTI3-F1
#
_cell.length_a   1.000
_cell.length_b   1.000
_cell.length_c   1.000
_cell.angle_alpha   90.00
_cell.angle_beta   90.00
_cell.angle_gamma   90.00
#
_symmetry.space_group_name_H-M   'P 1'
#
loop_
_entity.id
_entity.type
_entity.pdbx_description
1 polymer ?
#
loop_
_entity_poly.entity_id
_entity_poly.type
_entity_poly.pdbx_seq_one_letter_code
_entity_poly.pdbx_strand_id
1 'polypeptide(L)'
;MLYSPNISIGVNLLLLTAMVVRSVIPQADVAIMEEHFSQKPDISGTALRIAKKLRVDPQASVKSIRAGGIVGKHEVLFGLPNQTLRIKHESITRSAFGRGALAGAEWLMECPRGFYTMEQLLATRFREALSEL
;
A
#
# COMPACT_ATOMS: atom_id res chain seq x y z
N MET A 1 -18.60 -7.47 4.73
CA MET A 1 -17.72 -6.70 5.64
C MET A 1 -16.40 -6.44 4.93
N LEU A 2 -15.93 -5.19 4.89
CA LEU A 2 -14.61 -4.85 4.37
C LEU A 2 -13.63 -4.65 5.53
N TYR A 3 -12.46 -5.26 5.43
CA TYR A 3 -11.39 -5.19 6.43
C TYR A 3 -10.06 -4.84 5.77
N SER A 4 -9.41 -3.79 6.26
CA SER A 4 -8.10 -3.37 5.76
C SER A 4 -7.26 -2.68 6.84
N PRO A 5 -5.95 -2.97 6.96
CA PRO A 5 -5.02 -2.23 7.83
C PRO A 5 -4.89 -0.74 7.46
N ASN A 6 -5.25 -0.38 6.21
CA ASN A 6 -5.28 0.99 5.74
C ASN A 6 -6.35 1.12 4.66
N ILE A 7 -7.29 2.05 4.85
CA ILE A 7 -8.42 2.20 3.93
C ILE A 7 -8.17 3.24 2.83
N SER A 8 -7.03 3.95 2.84
CA SER A 8 -6.73 4.93 1.80
C SER A 8 -6.55 4.27 0.43
N ILE A 9 -7.13 4.90 -0.59
CA ILE A 9 -7.05 4.41 -1.98
C ILE A 9 -5.59 4.33 -2.43
N GLY A 10 -4.82 5.39 -2.18
CA GLY A 10 -3.44 5.49 -2.66
C GLY A 10 -2.49 4.44 -2.08
N VAL A 11 -2.59 4.10 -0.78
CA VAL A 11 -1.77 3.02 -0.20
C VAL A 11 -2.09 1.66 -0.83
N ASN A 12 -3.38 1.36 -1.02
CA ASN A 12 -3.76 0.07 -1.59
C ASN A 12 -3.38 -0.02 -3.08
N LEU A 13 -3.39 1.11 -3.80
CA LEU A 13 -2.88 1.17 -5.18
C LEU A 13 -1.37 0.97 -5.21
N LEU A 14 -0.62 1.64 -4.32
CA LEU A 14 0.82 1.39 -4.15
C LEU A 14 1.10 -0.08 -3.89
N LEU A 15 0.35 -0.72 -3.00
CA LEU A 15 0.51 -2.14 -2.69
C LEU A 15 0.26 -3.02 -3.93
N LEU A 16 -0.84 -2.76 -4.66
CA LEU A 16 -1.17 -3.50 -5.89
C LEU A 16 -0.05 -3.34 -6.92
N THR A 17 0.38 -2.11 -7.20
CA THR A 17 1.44 -1.83 -8.16
C THR A 17 2.76 -2.47 -7.74
N ALA A 18 3.12 -2.40 -6.46
CA ALA A 18 4.33 -3.04 -5.94
C ALA A 18 4.28 -4.57 -6.09
N MET A 19 3.11 -5.18 -5.91
CA MET A 19 2.92 -6.62 -6.15
C MET A 19 3.10 -6.98 -7.63
N VAL A 20 2.55 -6.17 -8.54
CA VAL A 20 2.74 -6.35 -9.99
C VAL A 20 4.21 -6.21 -10.35
N VAL A 21 4.88 -5.14 -9.90
CA VAL A 21 6.31 -4.93 -10.14
C VAL A 21 7.14 -6.10 -9.60
N ARG A 22 6.87 -6.57 -8.38
CA ARG A 22 7.55 -7.74 -7.80
C ARG A 22 7.35 -9.00 -8.63
N SER A 23 6.20 -9.16 -9.30
CA SER A 23 5.95 -10.27 -10.21
C SER A 23 6.71 -10.14 -11.54
N VAL A 24 6.91 -8.91 -12.05
CA VAL A 24 7.57 -8.65 -13.32
C VAL A 24 9.10 -8.67 -13.20
N ILE A 25 9.65 -8.16 -12.10
CA ILE A 25 11.09 -8.10 -11.81
C ILE A 25 11.43 -8.78 -10.47
N PRO A 26 11.25 -10.10 -10.34
CA PRO A 26 11.44 -10.82 -9.07
C PRO A 26 12.89 -10.77 -8.53
N GLN A 27 13.86 -10.46 -9.38
CA GLN A 27 15.28 -10.33 -9.05
C GLN A 27 15.64 -8.97 -8.43
N ALA A 28 14.75 -7.97 -8.49
CA ALA A 28 15.04 -6.66 -7.94
C ALA A 28 15.16 -6.71 -6.42
N ASP A 29 16.14 -5.96 -5.89
CA ASP A 29 16.24 -5.70 -4.46
C ASP A 29 15.03 -4.88 -4.00
N VAL A 30 14.53 -5.14 -2.79
CA VAL A 30 13.34 -4.46 -2.26
C VAL A 30 13.64 -3.81 -0.91
N ALA A 31 13.42 -2.50 -0.83
CA ALA A 31 13.41 -1.75 0.43
C ALA A 31 12.08 -1.03 0.60
N ILE A 32 11.60 -0.95 1.84
CA ILE A 32 10.34 -0.30 2.19
C ILE A 32 10.66 0.83 3.17
N MET A 33 10.36 2.06 2.80
CA MET A 33 10.52 3.22 3.68
C MET A 33 9.15 3.67 4.18
N GLU A 34 9.04 3.96 5.47
CA GLU A 34 7.82 4.48 6.05
C GLU A 34 8.04 5.56 7.10
N GLU A 35 7.28 6.65 6.96
CA GLU A 35 7.42 7.84 7.80
C GLU A 35 6.09 8.13 8.51
N HIS A 36 6.14 8.35 9.81
CA HIS A 36 4.99 8.69 10.65
C HIS A 36 5.38 9.68 11.74
N PHE A 37 4.38 10.16 12.47
CA PHE A 37 4.53 11.01 13.65
C PHE A 37 5.42 10.38 14.73
N SER A 38 6.05 11.24 15.55
CA SER A 38 7.11 10.83 16.49
C SER A 38 6.67 9.82 17.54
N GLN A 39 5.41 9.87 17.98
CA GLN A 39 4.86 8.97 19.01
C GLN A 39 4.48 7.58 18.50
N LYS A 40 4.73 7.25 17.23
CA LYS A 40 4.47 5.90 16.71
C LYS A 40 5.70 5.01 16.93
N PRO A 41 5.73 4.12 17.93
CA PRO A 41 6.95 3.37 18.25
C PRO A 41 7.24 2.26 17.22
N ASP A 42 6.21 1.57 16.76
CA ASP A 42 6.37 0.36 15.96
C ASP A 42 6.25 0.62 14.46
N ILE A 43 6.73 -0.35 13.68
CA ILE A 43 6.51 -0.44 12.24
C ILE A 43 5.01 -0.34 11.95
N SER A 44 4.61 0.50 10.98
CA SER A 44 3.18 0.59 10.64
C SER A 44 2.62 -0.72 10.09
N GLY A 45 1.35 -1.01 10.42
CA GLY A 45 0.66 -2.17 9.86
C GLY A 45 0.61 -2.17 8.32
N THR A 46 0.64 -0.98 7.71
CA THR A 46 0.77 -0.83 6.25
C THR A 46 2.13 -1.35 5.77
N ALA A 47 3.24 -0.95 6.40
CA ALA A 47 4.57 -1.42 6.02
C ALA A 47 4.72 -2.94 6.22
N LEU A 48 4.19 -3.49 7.33
CA LEU A 48 4.15 -4.95 7.55
C LEU A 48 3.32 -5.67 6.49
N ARG A 49 2.19 -5.09 6.07
CA ARG A 49 1.35 -5.64 4.99
C ARG A 49 2.08 -5.65 3.66
N ILE A 50 2.79 -4.56 3.31
CA ILE A 50 3.64 -4.48 2.12
C ILE A 50 4.72 -5.56 2.17
N ALA A 51 5.51 -5.63 3.25
CA ALA A 51 6.58 -6.62 3.39
C ALA A 51 6.06 -8.06 3.22
N LYS A 52 4.95 -8.39 3.88
CA LYS A 52 4.29 -9.70 3.76
C LYS A 52 3.88 -10.01 2.32
N LYS A 53 3.29 -9.04 1.60
CA LYS A 53 2.82 -9.25 0.22
C LYS A 53 3.97 -9.34 -0.78
N LEU A 54 5.07 -8.64 -0.55
CA LEU A 54 6.28 -8.71 -1.36
C LEU A 54 7.21 -9.89 -0.98
N ARG A 55 6.87 -10.62 0.09
CA ARG A 55 7.61 -11.78 0.61
C ARG A 55 9.04 -11.42 1.02
N VAL A 56 9.19 -10.30 1.74
CA VAL A 56 10.46 -9.84 2.30
C VAL A 56 10.40 -9.81 3.82
N ASP A 57 11.54 -9.97 4.48
CA ASP A 57 11.64 -9.87 5.94
C ASP A 57 11.41 -8.40 6.35
N PRO A 58 10.35 -8.09 7.13
CA PRO A 58 10.10 -6.73 7.59
C PRO A 58 11.25 -6.16 8.41
N GLN A 59 11.98 -6.96 9.20
CA GLN A 59 13.07 -6.44 10.05
C GLN A 59 14.28 -6.01 9.23
N ALA A 60 14.59 -6.72 8.16
CA ALA A 60 15.68 -6.38 7.26
C ALA A 60 15.31 -5.25 6.28
N SER A 61 14.13 -5.34 5.68
CA SER A 61 13.75 -4.52 4.51
C SER A 61 12.99 -3.25 4.85
N VAL A 62 12.38 -3.11 6.03
CA VAL A 62 11.64 -1.88 6.40
C VAL A 62 12.58 -0.89 7.09
N LYS A 63 12.48 0.39 6.69
CA LYS A 63 13.15 1.52 7.32
C LYS A 63 12.12 2.54 7.78
N SER A 64 12.14 2.84 9.08
CA SER A 64 11.12 3.65 9.74
C SER A 64 11.67 5.00 10.15
N ILE A 65 10.99 6.08 9.77
CA ILE A 65 11.26 7.45 10.22
C ILE A 65 10.10 7.89 11.12
N ARG A 66 10.43 8.53 12.25
CA ARG A 66 9.46 9.03 13.25
C ARG A 66 9.74 10.49 13.54
N ALA A 67 8.96 11.38 12.94
CA ALA A 67 9.21 12.81 13.00
C ALA A 67 7.91 13.62 13.01
N GLY A 68 7.85 14.61 13.91
CA GLY A 68 6.78 15.61 13.99
C GLY A 68 5.37 15.00 13.94
N GLY A 69 4.51 15.60 13.12
CA GLY A 69 3.12 15.20 12.91
C GLY A 69 2.84 14.48 11.58
N ILE A 70 3.85 13.82 10.98
CA ILE A 70 3.67 13.14 9.68
C ILE A 70 2.53 12.14 9.76
N VAL A 71 1.49 12.33 8.93
CA VAL A 71 0.29 11.49 8.94
C VAL A 71 0.62 10.06 8.52
N GLY A 72 1.39 9.92 7.45
CA GLY A 72 1.83 8.63 6.93
C GLY A 72 2.36 8.75 5.51
N LYS A 73 3.59 8.30 5.30
CA LYS A 73 4.23 8.16 3.98
C LYS A 73 4.82 6.76 3.87
N HIS A 74 4.65 6.15 2.70
CA HIS A 74 5.13 4.82 2.38
C HIS A 74 5.78 4.84 1.01
N GLU A 75 6.97 4.28 0.89
CA GLU A 75 7.68 4.14 -0.37
C GLU A 75 8.19 2.70 -0.51
N VAL A 76 8.00 2.11 -1.68
CA VAL A 76 8.64 0.84 -2.06
C VAL A 76 9.68 1.15 -3.12
N LEU A 77 10.93 0.84 -2.79
CA LEU A 77 12.08 0.94 -3.68
C LEU A 77 12.38 -0.44 -4.26
N PHE A 78 12.48 -0.51 -5.58
CA PHE A 78 13.02 -1.65 -6.33
C PHE A 78 14.38 -1.26 -6.91
N GLY A 79 15.43 -1.98 -6.50
CA GLY A 79 16.80 -1.79 -6.97
C GLY A 79 17.15 -2.77 -8.08
N LEU A 80 17.66 -2.24 -9.20
CA LEU A 80 18.25 -2.99 -10.31
C LEU A 80 19.69 -2.46 -10.52
N PRO A 81 20.57 -3.19 -11.24
CA PRO A 81 21.99 -2.83 -11.33
C PRO A 81 22.27 -1.39 -11.78
N ASN A 82 21.46 -0.84 -12.69
CA ASN A 82 21.70 0.49 -13.30
C ASN A 82 20.50 1.43 -13.17
N GLN A 83 19.46 1.06 -12.41
CA GLN A 83 18.26 1.87 -12.25
C GLN A 83 17.51 1.52 -10.98
N THR A 84 16.64 2.43 -10.54
CA THR A 84 15.72 2.16 -9.46
C THR A 84 14.32 2.55 -9.86
N LEU A 85 13.33 1.84 -9.33
CA LEU A 85 11.92 2.20 -9.43
C LEU A 85 11.39 2.47 -8.02
N ARG A 86 10.74 3.61 -7.84
CA ARG A 86 10.16 4.03 -6.56
C ARG A 86 8.67 4.24 -6.71
N ILE A 87 7.89 3.61 -5.84
CA ILE A 87 6.46 3.82 -5.74
C ILE A 87 6.20 4.46 -4.38
N LYS A 88 5.81 5.72 -4.37
CA LYS A 88 5.62 6.51 -3.14
C LYS A 88 4.16 6.92 -2.99
N HIS A 89 3.64 6.76 -1.78
CA HIS A 89 2.37 7.31 -1.33
C HIS A 89 2.59 8.23 -0.12
N GLU A 90 1.86 9.34 -0.08
CA GLU A 90 1.90 10.31 1.01
C GLU A 90 0.50 10.78 1.36
N SER A 91 0.14 10.71 2.64
CA SER A 91 -1.15 11.20 3.13
C SER A 91 -0.99 12.67 3.55
N ILE A 92 -1.59 13.58 2.80
CA ILE A 92 -1.59 15.01 3.13
C ILE A 92 -2.39 15.27 4.42
N THR A 93 -3.55 14.62 4.56
CA THR A 93 -4.42 14.74 5.74
C THR A 93 -5.09 13.40 6.07
N ARG A 94 -5.60 13.27 7.29
CA ARG A 94 -6.38 12.08 7.72
C ARG A 94 -7.68 11.91 6.96
N SER A 95 -8.17 12.93 6.25
CA SER A 95 -9.36 12.84 5.39
C SER A 95 -9.20 11.82 4.26
N ALA A 96 -7.97 11.42 3.92
CA ALA A 96 -7.70 10.32 2.99
C ALA A 96 -8.34 8.99 3.44
N PHE A 97 -8.40 8.73 4.75
CA PHE A 97 -9.06 7.53 5.28
C PHE A 97 -10.59 7.61 5.14
N GLY A 98 -11.18 8.79 5.36
CA GLY A 98 -12.62 9.00 5.18
C GLY A 98 -13.07 8.75 3.73
N ARG A 99 -12.34 9.30 2.75
CA ARG A 99 -12.64 9.05 1.31
C ARG A 99 -12.48 7.58 0.94
N GLY A 100 -11.45 6.92 1.48
CA GLY A 100 -11.23 5.50 1.27
C GLY A 100 -12.35 4.63 1.84
N ALA A 101 -12.86 4.98 3.03
CA ALA A 101 -14.00 4.30 3.64
C ALA A 101 -15.28 4.47 2.80
N LEU A 102 -15.52 5.68 2.27
CA LEU A 102 -16.67 5.93 1.40
C LEU A 102 -16.60 5.09 0.11
N ALA A 103 -15.44 5.09 -0.56
CA ALA A 103 -15.23 4.27 -1.75
C ALA A 103 -15.38 2.76 -1.46
N GLY A 104 -14.90 2.31 -0.30
CA GLY A 104 -15.10 0.94 0.16
C GLY A 104 -16.57 0.59 0.41
N ALA A 105 -17.33 1.51 1.00
CA ALA A 105 -18.75 1.34 1.24
C ALA A 105 -19.56 1.30 -0.07
N GLU A 106 -19.25 2.18 -1.03
CA GLU A 106 -19.86 2.21 -2.35
C GLU A 106 -19.68 0.87 -3.07
N TRP A 107 -18.44 0.37 -3.14
CA TRP A 107 -18.15 -0.90 -3.79
C TRP A 107 -18.80 -2.11 -3.08
N LEU A 108 -18.91 -2.06 -1.75
CA LEU A 108 -19.59 -3.11 -1.00
C LEU A 108 -21.08 -3.23 -1.32
N MET A 109 -21.74 -2.18 -1.81
CA MET A 109 -23.17 -2.23 -2.18
C MET A 109 -23.42 -3.14 -3.39
N GLU A 110 -22.41 -3.33 -4.23
CA GLU A 110 -22.47 -4.16 -5.44
C GLU A 110 -21.95 -5.59 -5.20
N CYS A 111 -21.34 -5.82 -4.03
CA CYS A 111 -20.70 -7.09 -3.69
C CYS A 111 -21.70 -8.07 -3.02
N PRO A 112 -21.65 -9.37 -3.34
CA PRO A 112 -22.36 -10.39 -2.57
C PRO A 112 -21.98 -10.39 -1.08
N ARG A 113 -22.76 -11.07 -0.23
CA ARG A 113 -22.40 -11.22 1.18
C ARG A 113 -21.06 -11.94 1.33
N GLY A 114 -20.10 -11.29 1.99
CA GLY A 114 -18.77 -11.87 2.19
C GLY A 114 -17.80 -10.97 2.97
N PHE A 115 -16.55 -11.42 3.03
CA PHE A 115 -15.41 -10.67 3.56
C PHE A 115 -14.57 -10.14 2.42
N TYR A 116 -14.26 -8.86 2.48
CA TYR A 116 -13.54 -8.16 1.43
C TYR A 116 -12.38 -7.33 1.98
N THR A 117 -11.43 -7.01 1.11
CA THR A 117 -10.32 -6.11 1.42
C THR A 117 -10.22 -4.98 0.40
N MET A 118 -9.53 -3.90 0.77
CA MET A 118 -9.29 -2.79 -0.16
C MET A 118 -8.45 -3.21 -1.37
N GLU A 119 -7.56 -4.21 -1.21
CA GLU A 119 -6.80 -4.75 -2.33
C GLU A 119 -7.71 -5.42 -3.37
N GLN A 120 -8.80 -6.09 -2.95
CA GLN A 120 -9.77 -6.68 -3.89
C GLN A 120 -10.57 -5.63 -4.63
N LEU A 121 -11.00 -4.56 -3.94
CA LEU A 121 -11.65 -3.40 -4.56
C LEU A 121 -10.77 -2.82 -5.66
N LEU A 122 -9.52 -2.51 -5.35
CA LEU A 122 -8.62 -1.89 -6.32
C LEU A 122 -8.17 -2.85 -7.40
N ALA A 123 -7.99 -4.14 -7.11
CA ALA A 123 -7.66 -5.13 -8.13
C ALA A 123 -8.78 -5.26 -9.18
N THR A 124 -10.04 -5.11 -8.76
CA THR A 124 -11.20 -5.10 -9.67
C THR A 124 -11.12 -3.90 -10.61
N ARG A 125 -11.02 -2.69 -10.05
CA ARG A 125 -10.89 -1.44 -10.83
C ARG A 125 -9.66 -1.42 -11.73
N PHE A 126 -8.54 -1.96 -11.26
CA PHE A 126 -7.29 -2.01 -12.02
C PHE A 126 -7.40 -2.95 -13.22
N ARG A 127 -8.09 -4.09 -13.07
CA ARG A 127 -8.35 -5.02 -14.18
C ARG A 127 -9.25 -4.40 -15.25
N GLU A 128 -10.30 -3.72 -14.82
CA GLU A 128 -11.20 -2.97 -15.71
C GLU A 128 -10.40 -1.94 -16.52
N ALA A 129 -9.60 -1.12 -15.84
CA ALA A 129 -8.76 -0.12 -16.50
C ALA A 129 -7.77 -0.71 -17.51
N LEU A 130 -7.15 -1.87 -17.20
CA LEU A 130 -6.24 -2.54 -18.14
C LEU A 130 -6.96 -3.19 -19.33
N SER A 131 -8.24 -3.54 -19.21
CA SER A 131 -9.00 -4.11 -20.33
C SER A 131 -9.38 -3.07 -21.39
N GLU A 132 -9.22 -1.78 -21.06
CA GLU A 132 -9.49 -0.65 -21.95
C GLU A 132 -8.22 -0.13 -22.68
N LEU A 133 -7.04 -0.70 -22.40
CA LEU A 133 -5.75 -0.37 -23.03
C LEU A 133 -5.41 -1.33 -24.16
#